data_AF-A0A6C0JK92-F1
#
_entry.id   AF-A0A6C0JK92-F1
#
_cell.length_a   1.000
_cell.length_b   1.000
_cell.length_c   1.000
_cell.angle_alpha   90.00
_cell.angle_beta   90.00
_cell.angle_gamma   90.00
#
_symmetry.space_group_name_H-M   'P 1'
#
loop_
_entity.id
_entity.type
_entity.pdbx_description
1 polymer ?
#
loop_
_entity_poly.entity_id
_entity_poly.type
_entity_poly.pdbx_seq_one_letter_code
_entity_poly.pdbx_strand_id
1 'polypeptide(L)'
;MDNTINIKHLVISGGGPSLFQYLSIIQYLDENKIIDLQKIESIYGTSAGSIVGILLCLNYDWETLNNYAIMRPWHELFHIKISNIFEAYKNRGIFNKGLVEKAFKPLLDAKDLSIHITLKEFYEYSKIELHFYSFEVNQFNTEDISYLTHPELSLIDAVMMSSAIPILVTPVIIDNKCYMDGGVAANYPLKYCIDSGKNEDEILGLRNKYDNQQKNYVDSDSNLLDLILCFFFKMFNTLGSNNINPKIKYEITCNVKNMSLNYLASSASSIEVRKELYQKGVESAKDFILLFPPSPPLEKVEPKTTNF
;
A
#
# COMPACT_ATOMS: atom_id res chain seq x y z
N MET A 1 -5.68 19.67 -25.60
CA MET A 1 -5.01 18.38 -25.33
C MET A 1 -4.86 18.29 -23.83
N ASP A 2 -5.29 17.18 -23.24
CA ASP A 2 -5.24 16.95 -21.80
C ASP A 2 -3.80 16.99 -21.31
N ASN A 3 -3.54 17.75 -20.24
CA ASN A 3 -2.23 17.84 -19.58
C ASN A 3 -1.99 16.68 -18.60
N THR A 4 -2.76 15.61 -18.74
CA THR A 4 -2.72 14.42 -17.91
C THR A 4 -1.52 13.57 -18.30
N ILE A 5 -0.69 13.24 -17.32
CA ILE A 5 0.41 12.30 -17.48
C ILE A 5 -0.21 10.93 -17.78
N ASN A 6 0.29 10.29 -18.84
CA ASN A 6 -0.18 8.96 -19.22
C ASN A 6 0.43 7.89 -18.30
N ILE A 7 -0.14 7.75 -17.11
CA ILE A 7 0.22 6.70 -16.15
C ILE A 7 -0.71 5.51 -16.35
N LYS A 8 -0.11 4.32 -16.49
CA LYS A 8 -0.81 3.03 -16.59
C LYS A 8 -0.47 2.09 -15.45
N HIS A 9 0.66 2.32 -14.78
CA HIS A 9 1.18 1.39 -13.78
C HIS A 9 1.47 2.14 -12.49
N LEU A 10 0.89 1.68 -11.38
CA LEU A 10 1.20 2.19 -10.05
C LEU A 10 2.14 1.23 -9.34
N VAL A 11 3.19 1.77 -8.70
CA VAL A 11 4.05 1.00 -7.81
C VAL A 11 3.97 1.64 -6.43
N ILE A 12 3.47 0.91 -5.44
CA ILE A 12 3.15 1.44 -4.11
C ILE A 12 3.92 0.66 -3.05
N SER A 13 4.73 1.37 -2.27
CA SER A 13 5.49 0.76 -1.18
C SER A 13 4.61 0.14 -0.08
N GLY A 14 5.19 -0.81 0.66
CA GLY A 14 4.70 -1.16 1.99
C GLY A 14 4.99 -0.06 3.00
N GLY A 15 4.42 -0.15 4.20
CA GLY A 15 4.61 0.90 5.20
C GLY A 15 3.53 1.04 6.27
N GLY A 16 2.65 0.04 6.44
CA GLY A 16 1.58 0.07 7.44
C GLY A 16 0.77 1.37 7.37
N PRO A 17 0.90 2.30 8.35
CA PRO A 17 0.12 3.55 8.36
C PRO A 17 0.36 4.46 7.15
N SER A 18 1.42 4.27 6.36
CA SER A 18 1.66 5.03 5.12
C SER A 18 0.53 4.90 4.10
N LEU A 19 -0.35 3.89 4.23
CA LEU A 19 -1.53 3.72 3.37
C LEU A 19 -2.38 5.00 3.25
N PHE A 20 -2.49 5.79 4.32
CA PHE A 20 -3.27 7.03 4.30
C PHE A 20 -2.63 8.11 3.44
N GLN A 21 -1.29 8.15 3.37
CA GLN A 21 -0.56 9.05 2.47
C GLN A 21 -0.76 8.63 1.01
N TYR A 22 -0.69 7.33 0.71
CA TYR A 22 -0.86 6.84 -0.67
C TYR A 22 -2.25 7.14 -1.21
N LEU A 23 -3.30 6.90 -0.41
CA LEU A 23 -4.67 7.22 -0.80
C LEU A 23 -4.83 8.71 -1.13
N SER A 24 -4.31 9.60 -0.28
CA SER A 24 -4.46 11.04 -0.50
C SER A 24 -3.63 11.56 -1.67
N ILE A 25 -2.45 10.99 -1.92
CA ILE A 25 -1.65 11.31 -3.11
C ILE A 25 -2.44 10.97 -4.36
N ILE A 26 -2.94 9.74 -4.43
CA ILE A 26 -3.63 9.25 -5.63
C ILE A 26 -4.92 10.04 -5.87
N GLN A 27 -5.70 10.31 -4.82
CA GLN A 27 -6.86 11.18 -4.91
C GLN A 27 -6.51 12.56 -5.43
N TYR A 28 -5.49 13.19 -4.84
CA TYR A 28 -5.13 14.54 -5.21
C TYR A 28 -4.70 14.62 -6.68
N LEU A 29 -3.92 13.65 -7.17
CA LEU A 29 -3.48 13.62 -8.56
C LEU A 29 -4.66 13.37 -9.53
N ASP A 30 -5.61 12.52 -9.17
CA ASP A 30 -6.81 12.22 -9.96
C ASP A 30 -7.77 13.41 -10.04
N GLU A 31 -8.13 14.01 -8.89
CA GLU A 31 -9.03 15.18 -8.82
C GLU A 31 -8.46 16.41 -9.55
N ASN A 32 -7.14 16.57 -9.55
CA ASN A 32 -6.45 17.64 -10.27
C ASN A 32 -6.10 17.27 -11.73
N LYS A 33 -6.57 16.11 -12.23
CA LYS A 33 -6.38 15.63 -13.62
C LYS A 33 -4.91 15.49 -14.03
N ILE A 34 -4.03 15.30 -13.05
CA ILE A 34 -2.60 15.05 -13.26
C ILE A 34 -2.39 13.62 -13.75
N ILE A 35 -3.14 12.68 -13.17
CA ILE A 35 -3.29 11.31 -13.67
C ILE A 35 -4.77 11.05 -13.93
N ASP A 36 -5.07 9.99 -14.68
CA ASP A 36 -6.42 9.51 -14.90
C ASP A 36 -6.49 8.07 -14.40
N LEU A 37 -7.20 7.86 -13.29
CA LEU A 37 -7.30 6.53 -12.67
C LEU A 37 -7.96 5.48 -13.58
N GLN A 38 -8.75 5.89 -14.59
CA GLN A 38 -9.38 4.96 -15.52
C GLN A 38 -8.39 4.34 -16.50
N LYS A 39 -7.19 4.90 -16.63
CA LYS A 39 -6.11 4.38 -17.49
C LYS A 39 -5.18 3.42 -16.78
N ILE A 40 -5.35 3.21 -15.48
CA ILE A 40 -4.51 2.27 -14.73
C ILE A 40 -4.80 0.84 -15.22
N GLU A 41 -3.76 0.17 -15.69
CA GLU A 41 -3.80 -1.21 -16.18
C GLU A 41 -3.24 -2.18 -15.13
N SER A 42 -2.31 -1.73 -14.28
CA SER A 42 -1.73 -2.59 -13.24
C SER A 42 -1.26 -1.85 -12.00
N ILE A 43 -1.28 -2.52 -10.85
CA ILE A 43 -0.82 -2.01 -9.57
C ILE A 43 0.12 -3.05 -8.94
N TYR A 44 1.32 -2.60 -8.58
CA TYR A 44 2.34 -3.38 -7.90
C TYR A 44 2.44 -2.89 -6.45
N GLY A 45 2.05 -3.72 -5.50
CA GLY A 45 1.95 -3.32 -4.10
C GLY A 45 2.53 -4.35 -3.14
N THR A 46 3.11 -3.83 -2.07
CA THR A 46 3.58 -4.64 -0.93
C THR A 46 2.85 -4.17 0.32
N SER A 47 2.31 -5.09 1.14
CA SER A 47 1.67 -4.77 2.42
C SER A 47 0.62 -3.64 2.29
N ALA A 48 0.85 -2.48 2.91
CA ALA A 48 0.03 -1.26 2.74
C ALA A 48 -0.26 -0.90 1.28
N GLY A 49 0.72 -1.04 0.37
CA GLY A 49 0.53 -0.78 -1.06
C GLY A 49 -0.41 -1.79 -1.72
N SER A 50 -0.40 -3.05 -1.29
CA SER A 50 -1.38 -4.05 -1.73
C SER A 50 -2.79 -3.70 -1.28
N ILE A 51 -2.94 -3.26 -0.02
CA ILE A 51 -4.23 -2.82 0.52
C ILE A 51 -4.77 -1.65 -0.29
N VAL A 52 -3.94 -0.64 -0.56
CA VAL A 52 -4.33 0.50 -1.41
C VAL A 52 -4.70 0.05 -2.82
N GLY A 53 -3.96 -0.88 -3.41
CA GLY A 53 -4.29 -1.45 -4.72
C GLY A 53 -5.67 -2.10 -4.76
N ILE A 54 -6.05 -2.86 -3.72
CA ILE A 54 -7.41 -3.41 -3.59
C ILE A 54 -8.44 -2.27 -3.52
N LEU A 55 -8.21 -1.26 -2.68
CA LEU A 55 -9.12 -0.15 -2.49
C LEU A 55 -9.38 0.63 -3.79
N LEU A 56 -8.35 0.83 -4.62
CA LEU A 56 -8.47 1.45 -5.93
C LEU A 56 -9.24 0.56 -6.92
N CYS A 57 -8.96 -0.75 -6.94
CA CYS A 57 -9.68 -1.70 -7.79
C CYS A 57 -11.18 -1.78 -7.49
N LEU A 58 -11.58 -1.53 -6.24
CA LEU A 58 -12.99 -1.48 -5.85
C LEU A 58 -13.72 -0.22 -6.36
N ASN A 59 -12.98 0.79 -6.83
CA ASN A 59 -13.50 1.98 -7.49
C ASN A 59 -14.66 2.63 -6.72
N TYR A 60 -14.42 2.95 -5.44
CA TYR A 60 -15.31 3.78 -4.64
C TYR A 60 -15.10 5.25 -4.97
N ASP A 61 -16.14 6.06 -4.77
CA ASP A 61 -15.93 7.50 -4.69
C ASP A 61 -15.01 7.84 -3.50
N TRP A 62 -14.23 8.90 -3.65
CA TRP A 62 -13.24 9.30 -2.67
C TRP A 62 -13.83 9.63 -1.30
N GLU A 63 -15.04 10.17 -1.23
CA GLU A 63 -15.70 10.48 0.04
C GLU A 63 -15.98 9.19 0.82
N THR A 64 -16.60 8.19 0.19
CA THR A 64 -16.86 6.88 0.79
C THR A 64 -15.56 6.21 1.23
N LEU A 65 -14.54 6.19 0.35
CA LEU A 65 -13.27 5.53 0.64
C LEU A 65 -12.54 6.19 1.82
N ASN A 66 -12.47 7.52 1.84
CA ASN A 66 -11.83 8.27 2.91
C ASN A 66 -12.57 8.14 4.24
N ASN A 67 -13.91 8.19 4.21
CA ASN A 67 -14.72 7.98 5.40
C ASN A 67 -14.43 6.59 6.00
N TYR A 68 -14.42 5.56 5.16
CA TYR A 68 -14.10 4.22 5.62
C TYR A 68 -12.66 4.10 6.16
N ALA A 69 -11.66 4.63 5.46
CA ALA A 69 -10.26 4.53 5.89
C ALA A 69 -9.97 5.35 7.17
N ILE A 70 -10.42 6.59 7.22
CA ILE A 70 -10.05 7.56 8.28
C ILE A 70 -10.99 7.52 9.48
N MET A 71 -12.28 7.23 9.30
CA MET A 71 -13.25 7.32 10.40
C MET A 71 -13.50 5.98 11.09
N ARG A 72 -13.22 4.84 10.44
CA ARG A 72 -13.44 3.52 11.04
C ARG A 72 -12.66 3.35 12.36
N PRO A 73 -13.23 2.77 13.42
CA PRO A 73 -12.51 2.53 14.67
C PRO A 73 -11.55 1.33 14.56
N TRP A 74 -10.41 1.49 13.88
CA TRP A 74 -9.47 0.39 13.63
C TRP A 74 -8.92 -0.27 14.92
N HIS A 75 -8.83 0.48 16.02
CA HIS A 75 -8.45 -0.08 17.32
C HIS A 75 -9.39 -1.17 17.82
N GLU A 76 -10.67 -1.20 17.41
CA GLU A 76 -11.58 -2.30 17.76
C GLU A 76 -11.22 -3.60 17.04
N LEU A 77 -10.62 -3.50 15.84
CA LEU A 77 -10.16 -4.64 15.06
C LEU A 77 -8.75 -5.08 15.48
N PHE A 78 -7.85 -4.14 15.73
CA PHE A 78 -6.43 -4.41 16.01
C PHE A 78 -6.07 -4.31 17.49
N HIS A 79 -7.03 -4.56 18.39
CA HIS A 79 -6.78 -4.57 19.83
C HIS A 79 -5.98 -5.80 20.26
N ILE A 80 -4.76 -5.60 20.79
CA ILE A 80 -3.93 -6.69 21.32
C ILE A 80 -4.34 -6.99 22.76
N LYS A 81 -4.86 -8.19 23.00
CA LYS A 81 -5.06 -8.73 24.36
C LYS A 81 -3.89 -9.62 24.74
N ILE A 82 -3.66 -9.77 26.06
CA ILE A 82 -2.64 -10.70 26.59
C ILE A 82 -2.85 -12.12 26.05
N SER A 83 -4.10 -12.57 25.94
CA SER A 83 -4.43 -13.87 25.34
C SER A 83 -3.93 -14.01 23.91
N ASN A 84 -3.96 -12.93 23.11
CA ASN A 84 -3.47 -12.96 21.73
C ASN A 84 -1.95 -13.14 21.66
N ILE A 85 -1.20 -12.65 22.66
CA ILE A 85 0.25 -12.84 22.74
C ILE A 85 0.57 -14.33 22.99
N PHE A 86 -0.16 -14.98 23.90
CA PHE A 86 0.01 -16.42 24.13
C PHE A 86 -0.43 -17.26 22.92
N GLU A 87 -1.53 -16.89 22.27
CA GLU A 87 -2.00 -17.55 21.05
C GLU A 87 -1.04 -17.38 19.89
N ALA A 88 -0.33 -16.25 19.80
CA ALA A 88 0.67 -16.00 18.76
C ALA A 88 1.80 -17.03 18.77
N TYR A 89 2.13 -17.65 19.92
CA TYR A 89 3.10 -18.75 19.95
C TYR A 89 2.65 -19.95 19.12
N LYS A 90 1.35 -20.29 19.17
CA LYS A 90 0.77 -21.40 18.40
C LYS A 90 0.47 -21.00 16.95
N ASN A 91 -0.08 -19.81 16.79
CA ASN A 91 -0.60 -19.32 15.52
C ASN A 91 0.46 -18.59 14.68
N ARG A 92 1.64 -18.32 15.22
CA ARG A 92 2.76 -17.57 14.60
C ARG A 92 2.43 -16.10 14.31
N GLY A 93 1.30 -15.60 14.82
CA GLY A 93 0.88 -14.20 14.73
C GLY A 93 -0.27 -13.88 15.69
N ILE A 94 -0.40 -12.60 16.04
CA ILE A 94 -1.45 -12.05 16.91
C ILE A 94 -2.77 -11.89 16.15
N PHE A 95 -2.71 -11.31 14.94
CA PHE A 95 -3.84 -11.04 14.07
C PHE A 95 -3.99 -12.15 13.04
N ASN A 96 -5.19 -12.68 12.88
CA ASN A 96 -5.49 -13.80 11.99
C ASN A 96 -6.31 -13.35 10.78
N LYS A 97 -6.55 -14.29 9.85
CA LYS A 97 -7.36 -14.08 8.64
C LYS A 97 -8.73 -13.45 8.94
N GLY A 98 -9.39 -13.86 10.03
CA GLY A 98 -10.71 -13.34 10.40
C GLY A 98 -10.75 -11.83 10.69
N LEU A 99 -9.65 -11.22 11.14
CA LEU A 99 -9.58 -9.76 11.29
C LEU A 99 -9.46 -9.05 9.95
N VAL A 100 -8.71 -9.61 9.02
CA VAL A 100 -8.59 -9.09 7.65
C VAL A 100 -9.90 -9.28 6.89
N GLU A 101 -10.59 -10.40 7.08
CA GLU A 101 -11.94 -10.60 6.55
C GLU A 101 -12.91 -9.54 7.10
N LYS A 102 -12.92 -9.28 8.42
CA LYS A 102 -13.71 -8.19 9.01
C LYS A 102 -13.33 -6.83 8.45
N ALA A 103 -12.06 -6.62 8.10
CA ALA A 103 -11.63 -5.40 7.44
C ALA A 103 -12.34 -5.31 6.08
N PHE A 104 -12.09 -6.24 5.15
CA PHE A 104 -12.56 -6.12 3.77
C PHE A 104 -14.03 -6.46 3.53
N LYS A 105 -14.70 -7.22 4.39
CA LYS A 105 -16.08 -7.68 4.15
C LYS A 105 -17.07 -6.55 3.82
N PRO A 106 -17.14 -5.43 4.57
CA PRO A 106 -18.06 -4.34 4.22
C PRO A 106 -17.77 -3.70 2.86
N LEU A 107 -16.50 -3.71 2.42
CA LEU A 107 -16.11 -3.18 1.11
C LEU A 107 -16.47 -4.17 0.00
N LEU A 108 -16.25 -5.46 0.19
CA LEU A 108 -16.60 -6.46 -0.82
C LEU A 108 -18.13 -6.58 -0.94
N ASP A 109 -18.85 -6.64 0.18
CA ASP A 109 -20.31 -6.73 0.21
C ASP A 109 -20.97 -5.55 -0.52
N ALA A 110 -20.47 -4.32 -0.35
CA ALA A 110 -21.02 -3.13 -0.99
C ALA A 110 -20.75 -3.05 -2.51
N LYS A 111 -19.97 -3.99 -3.06
CA LYS A 111 -19.76 -4.18 -4.50
C LYS A 111 -20.31 -5.52 -5.00
N ASP A 112 -21.14 -6.19 -4.20
CA ASP A 112 -21.69 -7.52 -4.46
C ASP A 112 -20.61 -8.60 -4.70
N LEU A 113 -19.44 -8.43 -4.08
CA LEU A 113 -18.31 -9.36 -4.19
C LEU A 113 -18.24 -10.28 -2.96
N SER A 114 -17.92 -11.56 -3.21
CA SER A 114 -17.72 -12.54 -2.14
C SER A 114 -16.46 -12.24 -1.32
N ILE A 115 -16.50 -12.46 -0.01
CA ILE A 115 -15.29 -12.46 0.84
C ILE A 115 -14.28 -13.54 0.43
N HIS A 116 -14.73 -14.54 -0.32
CA HIS A 116 -13.92 -15.62 -0.87
C HIS A 116 -13.57 -15.42 -2.35
N ILE A 117 -13.78 -14.23 -2.90
CA ILE A 117 -13.44 -13.91 -4.29
C ILE A 117 -11.98 -14.27 -4.58
N THR A 118 -11.76 -14.95 -5.71
CA THR A 118 -10.44 -15.35 -6.18
C THR A 118 -9.72 -14.17 -6.87
N LEU A 119 -8.40 -14.25 -7.02
CA LEU A 119 -7.64 -13.23 -7.74
C LEU A 119 -8.07 -13.09 -9.20
N LYS A 120 -8.44 -14.21 -9.84
CA LYS A 120 -8.98 -14.20 -11.20
C LYS A 120 -10.31 -13.47 -11.28
N GLU A 121 -11.27 -13.80 -10.43
CA GLU A 121 -12.57 -13.12 -10.39
C GLU A 121 -12.43 -11.62 -10.06
N PHE A 122 -11.50 -11.27 -9.15
CA PHE A 122 -11.24 -9.89 -8.81
C PHE A 122 -10.63 -9.09 -9.97
N TYR A 123 -9.72 -9.69 -10.74
CA TYR A 123 -9.24 -9.12 -12.00
C TYR A 123 -10.36 -9.00 -13.03
N GLU A 124 -11.22 -10.00 -13.15
CA GLU A 124 -12.36 -9.94 -14.06
C GLU A 124 -13.34 -8.80 -13.72
N TYR A 125 -13.48 -8.49 -12.44
CA TYR A 125 -14.24 -7.35 -11.92
C TYR A 125 -13.57 -6.01 -12.22
N SER A 126 -12.29 -5.83 -11.84
CA SER A 126 -11.62 -4.52 -11.91
C SER A 126 -10.98 -4.20 -13.27
N LYS A 127 -10.61 -5.24 -14.03
CA LYS A 127 -9.74 -5.18 -15.21
C LYS A 127 -8.35 -4.57 -14.96
N ILE A 128 -7.90 -4.57 -13.70
CA ILE A 128 -6.59 -4.06 -13.28
C ILE A 128 -5.75 -5.23 -12.76
N GLU A 129 -4.54 -5.40 -13.32
CA GLU A 129 -3.60 -6.43 -12.85
C GLU A 129 -3.05 -6.04 -11.47
N LEU A 130 -3.46 -6.74 -10.42
CA LEU A 130 -2.98 -6.49 -9.07
C LEU A 130 -1.90 -7.50 -8.67
N HIS A 131 -0.70 -6.99 -8.42
CA HIS A 131 0.48 -7.75 -8.03
C HIS A 131 0.81 -7.51 -6.56
N PHE A 132 0.77 -8.58 -5.78
CA PHE A 132 1.04 -8.61 -4.35
C PHE A 132 2.40 -9.23 -4.10
N TYR A 133 3.31 -8.49 -3.47
CA TYR A 133 4.64 -9.01 -3.17
C TYR A 133 4.70 -9.60 -1.76
N SER A 134 5.10 -10.87 -1.69
CA SER A 134 5.31 -11.61 -0.44
C SER A 134 6.71 -12.19 -0.40
N PHE A 135 7.16 -12.61 0.78
CA PHE A 135 8.41 -13.34 0.94
C PHE A 135 8.14 -14.77 1.40
N GLU A 136 8.55 -15.74 0.60
CA GLU A 136 8.44 -17.15 0.93
C GLU A 136 9.68 -17.60 1.70
N VAL A 137 9.45 -18.08 2.93
CA VAL A 137 10.50 -18.29 3.93
C VAL A 137 11.32 -19.54 3.67
N ASN A 138 10.70 -20.61 3.17
CA ASN A 138 11.37 -21.91 3.06
C ASN A 138 12.39 -21.94 1.91
N GLN A 139 12.07 -21.31 0.78
CA GLN A 139 12.92 -21.09 -0.38
C GLN A 139 13.70 -19.78 -0.31
N PHE A 140 13.33 -18.90 0.65
CA PHE A 140 14.02 -17.65 0.94
C PHE A 140 14.05 -16.70 -0.27
N ASN A 141 12.90 -16.51 -0.91
CA ASN A 141 12.75 -15.69 -2.11
C ASN A 141 11.50 -14.80 -2.05
N THR A 142 11.46 -13.79 -2.91
CA THR A 142 10.26 -12.96 -3.12
C THR A 142 9.34 -13.67 -4.10
N GLU A 143 8.04 -13.68 -3.82
CA GLU A 143 7.00 -14.16 -4.74
C GLU A 143 6.06 -13.03 -5.16
N ASP A 144 5.78 -12.99 -6.47
CA ASP A 144 4.73 -12.16 -7.06
C ASP A 144 3.42 -12.96 -7.13
N ILE A 145 2.46 -12.56 -6.31
CA ILE A 145 1.14 -13.17 -6.19
C ILE A 145 0.16 -12.30 -6.98
N SER A 146 -0.44 -12.83 -8.04
CA SER A 146 -1.42 -12.12 -8.87
C SER A 146 -2.38 -13.10 -9.52
N TYR A 147 -3.35 -12.61 -10.30
CA TYR A 147 -4.24 -13.48 -11.08
C TYR A 147 -3.48 -14.34 -12.13
N LEU A 148 -2.28 -13.91 -12.55
CA LEU A 148 -1.45 -14.64 -13.51
C LEU A 148 -0.73 -15.83 -12.86
N THR A 149 -0.31 -15.68 -11.61
CA THR A 149 0.50 -16.69 -10.91
C THR A 149 -0.35 -17.56 -9.99
N HIS A 150 -1.41 -17.01 -9.40
CA HIS A 150 -2.25 -17.63 -8.38
C HIS A 150 -3.75 -17.35 -8.62
N PRO A 151 -4.31 -17.69 -9.79
CA PRO A 151 -5.68 -17.31 -10.19
C PRO A 151 -6.75 -17.73 -9.19
N GLU A 152 -6.63 -18.93 -8.61
CA GLU A 152 -7.62 -19.53 -7.70
C GLU A 152 -7.43 -19.13 -6.23
N LEU A 153 -6.36 -18.39 -5.91
CA LEU A 153 -6.09 -17.94 -4.54
C LEU A 153 -7.12 -16.87 -4.15
N SER A 154 -7.63 -16.92 -2.91
CA SER A 154 -8.54 -15.89 -2.43
C SER A 154 -7.83 -14.55 -2.27
N LEU A 155 -8.52 -13.45 -2.58
CA LEU A 155 -8.01 -12.08 -2.42
C LEU A 155 -7.53 -11.82 -0.98
N ILE A 156 -8.24 -12.37 0.00
CA ILE A 156 -7.90 -12.23 1.42
C ILE A 156 -6.60 -12.97 1.75
N ASP A 157 -6.36 -14.15 1.18
CA ASP A 157 -5.09 -14.85 1.39
C ASP A 157 -3.93 -14.11 0.73
N ALA A 158 -4.13 -13.57 -0.48
CA ALA A 158 -3.10 -12.77 -1.16
C ALA A 158 -2.67 -11.53 -0.36
N VAL A 159 -3.62 -10.75 0.16
CA VAL A 159 -3.29 -9.59 1.00
C VAL A 159 -2.68 -9.99 2.34
N MET A 160 -3.12 -11.11 2.92
CA MET A 160 -2.50 -11.68 4.12
C MET A 160 -1.04 -12.08 3.86
N MET A 161 -0.75 -12.79 2.76
CA MET A 161 0.62 -13.16 2.36
C MET A 161 1.52 -11.93 2.22
N SER A 162 1.01 -10.86 1.61
CA SER A 162 1.75 -9.61 1.39
C SER A 162 1.90 -8.75 2.66
N SER A 163 1.04 -8.95 3.68
CA SER A 163 0.97 -8.11 4.89
C SER A 163 1.27 -8.87 6.19
N ALA A 164 1.78 -10.10 6.10
CA ALA A 164 2.06 -10.97 7.23
C ALA A 164 3.32 -10.52 8.01
N ILE A 165 3.22 -9.37 8.69
CA ILE A 165 4.30 -8.83 9.52
C ILE A 165 4.61 -9.85 10.63
N PRO A 166 5.86 -10.32 10.75
CA PRO A 166 6.23 -11.34 11.73
C PRO A 166 5.76 -11.00 13.14
N ILE A 167 5.23 -12.01 13.86
CA ILE A 167 4.61 -11.91 15.19
C ILE A 167 3.26 -11.16 15.20
N LEU A 168 3.07 -10.13 14.38
CA LEU A 168 1.84 -9.33 14.39
C LEU A 168 0.72 -9.98 13.58
N VAL A 169 0.99 -10.38 12.34
CA VAL A 169 0.00 -10.96 11.44
C VAL A 169 0.40 -12.41 11.15
N THR A 170 -0.57 -13.31 11.25
CA THR A 170 -0.37 -14.74 11.07
C THR A 170 0.13 -15.02 9.65
N PRO A 171 1.29 -15.68 9.48
CA PRO A 171 1.78 -16.06 8.16
C PRO A 171 0.81 -17.04 7.48
N VAL A 172 0.72 -16.95 6.16
CA VAL A 172 -0.09 -17.86 5.36
C VAL A 172 0.77 -19.06 5.00
N ILE A 173 0.24 -20.26 5.23
CA ILE A 173 0.92 -21.52 4.89
C ILE A 173 0.04 -22.31 3.93
N ILE A 174 0.50 -22.45 2.69
CA ILE A 174 -0.21 -23.15 1.60
C ILE A 174 0.83 -23.98 0.85
N ASP A 175 0.50 -25.24 0.54
CA ASP A 175 1.37 -26.15 -0.23
C ASP A 175 2.82 -26.25 0.29
N ASN A 176 2.96 -26.31 1.62
CA ASN A 176 4.25 -26.39 2.32
C ASN A 176 5.18 -25.17 2.09
N LYS A 177 4.64 -24.05 1.61
CA LYS A 177 5.29 -22.74 1.58
C LYS A 177 4.78 -21.88 2.73
N CYS A 178 5.65 -21.03 3.26
CA CYS A 178 5.35 -20.12 4.37
C CYS A 178 5.56 -18.68 3.92
N TYR A 179 4.51 -17.88 3.91
CA TYR A 179 4.51 -16.53 3.36
C TYR A 179 4.47 -15.47 4.45
N MET A 180 5.36 -14.49 4.34
CA MET A 180 5.47 -13.33 5.23
C MET A 180 5.42 -12.02 4.43
N ASP A 181 5.24 -10.90 5.13
CA ASP A 181 5.17 -9.56 4.53
C ASP A 181 6.35 -9.31 3.57
N GLY A 182 6.04 -8.94 2.32
CA GLY A 182 7.05 -8.72 1.28
C GLY A 182 7.99 -7.55 1.57
N GLY A 183 7.70 -6.70 2.56
CA GLY A 183 8.55 -5.61 3.02
C GLY A 183 9.95 -6.08 3.43
N VAL A 184 10.12 -7.37 3.76
CA VAL A 184 11.42 -7.96 4.09
C VAL A 184 12.38 -8.08 2.89
N ALA A 185 11.89 -7.96 1.65
CA ALA A 185 12.71 -8.11 0.44
C ALA A 185 12.33 -7.16 -0.70
N ALA A 186 11.03 -6.87 -0.86
CA ALA A 186 10.46 -6.09 -1.94
C ALA A 186 9.51 -4.98 -1.40
N ASN A 187 9.98 -4.17 -0.45
CA ASN A 187 9.15 -3.12 0.15
C ASN A 187 8.71 -2.03 -0.85
N TYR A 188 9.46 -1.83 -1.93
CA TYR A 188 9.09 -0.97 -3.06
C TYR A 188 9.30 -1.78 -4.35
N PRO A 189 8.26 -2.44 -4.88
CA PRO A 189 8.41 -3.45 -5.93
C PRO A 189 8.64 -2.87 -7.34
N LEU A 190 9.29 -1.71 -7.44
CA LEU A 190 9.54 -1.00 -8.70
C LEU A 190 10.35 -1.84 -9.68
N LYS A 191 11.40 -2.49 -9.18
CA LYS A 191 12.25 -3.35 -10.02
C LYS A 191 11.43 -4.45 -10.72
N TYR A 192 10.48 -5.07 -10.01
CA TYR A 192 9.66 -6.14 -10.58
C TYR A 192 8.67 -5.61 -11.62
N CYS A 193 8.10 -4.42 -11.40
CA CYS A 193 7.28 -3.74 -12.41
C CYS A 193 8.08 -3.51 -13.71
N ILE A 194 9.30 -2.99 -13.61
CA ILE A 194 10.18 -2.73 -14.77
C ILE A 194 10.61 -4.05 -15.44
N ASP A 195 11.06 -5.03 -14.65
CA ASP A 195 11.52 -6.32 -15.16
C ASP A 195 10.39 -7.12 -15.86
N SER A 196 9.12 -6.83 -15.55
CA SER A 196 7.95 -7.39 -16.26
C SER A 196 7.72 -6.79 -17.65
N GLY A 197 8.50 -5.78 -18.04
CA GLY A 197 8.46 -5.16 -19.36
C GLY A 197 7.50 -3.96 -19.48
N LYS A 198 7.00 -3.42 -18.35
CA LYS A 198 6.19 -2.20 -18.37
C LYS A 198 7.06 -0.99 -18.76
N ASN A 199 6.47 -0.03 -19.48
CA ASN A 199 7.17 1.17 -19.92
C ASN A 199 7.41 2.12 -18.74
N GLU A 200 8.68 2.45 -18.46
CA GLU A 200 9.08 3.31 -17.35
C GLU A 200 8.45 4.72 -17.38
N ASP A 201 8.14 5.24 -18.56
CA ASP A 201 7.46 6.54 -18.73
C ASP A 201 5.96 6.49 -18.40
N GLU A 202 5.39 5.29 -18.18
CA GLU A 202 3.99 5.09 -17.80
C GLU A 202 3.84 4.59 -16.35
N ILE A 203 4.94 4.56 -15.58
CA ILE A 203 4.97 4.14 -14.18
C ILE A 203 4.94 5.36 -13.25
N LEU A 204 4.03 5.37 -12.29
CA LEU A 204 4.06 6.25 -11.12
C LEU A 204 4.43 5.45 -9.87
N GLY A 205 5.54 5.82 -9.25
CA GLY A 205 6.03 5.19 -8.02
C GLY A 205 5.76 6.01 -6.76
N LEU A 206 5.25 5.38 -5.71
CA LEU A 206 5.05 5.95 -4.38
C LEU A 206 5.99 5.27 -3.40
N ARG A 207 7.13 5.91 -3.11
CA ARG A 207 8.22 5.36 -2.30
C ARG A 207 8.25 5.99 -0.92
N ASN A 208 8.51 5.19 0.12
CA ASN A 208 8.76 5.71 1.45
C ASN A 208 10.19 6.24 1.63
N LYS A 209 10.30 7.37 2.33
CA LYS A 209 11.54 7.86 2.92
C LYS A 209 11.37 7.93 4.42
N TYR A 210 12.07 7.04 5.11
CA TYR A 210 11.99 6.92 6.56
C TYR A 210 12.88 7.94 7.25
N ASP A 211 12.35 8.56 8.31
CA ASP A 211 13.13 9.47 9.16
C ASP A 211 14.16 8.70 10.00
N ASN A 212 15.44 8.85 9.68
CA ASN A 212 16.54 8.18 10.40
C ASN A 212 16.77 8.69 11.84
N GLN A 213 16.04 9.71 12.31
CA GLN A 213 16.24 10.29 13.64
C GLN A 213 15.64 9.42 14.77
N GLN A 214 14.54 8.70 14.54
CA GLN A 214 13.94 7.82 15.57
C GLN A 214 14.56 6.42 15.55
N LYS A 215 15.51 6.14 16.44
CA LYS A 215 16.08 4.80 16.54
C LYS A 215 15.20 3.93 17.43
N ASN A 216 14.49 2.95 16.86
CA ASN A 216 14.14 1.76 17.63
C ASN A 216 15.47 1.14 18.08
N TYR A 217 15.70 1.02 19.39
CA TYR A 217 16.90 0.40 19.95
C TYR A 217 16.49 -0.71 20.91
N VAL A 218 17.36 -1.72 20.99
CA VAL A 218 17.27 -2.82 21.95
C VAL A 218 18.32 -2.52 23.01
N ASP A 219 17.93 -2.57 24.28
CA ASP A 219 18.77 -2.36 25.46
C ASP A 219 18.62 -3.52 26.45
N SER A 220 19.17 -3.36 27.66
CA SER A 220 19.11 -4.38 28.72
C SER A 220 17.70 -4.67 29.25
N ASP A 221 16.75 -3.75 29.04
CA ASP A 221 15.38 -3.86 29.54
C ASP A 221 14.44 -4.44 28.46
N SER A 222 14.93 -4.54 27.22
CA SER A 222 14.19 -5.06 26.08
C SER A 222 13.99 -6.58 26.17
N ASN A 223 12.76 -7.04 25.86
CA ASN A 223 12.43 -8.46 25.83
C ASN A 223 12.64 -9.08 24.43
N LEU A 224 12.38 -10.38 24.29
CA LEU A 224 12.54 -11.10 23.02
C LEU A 224 11.65 -10.54 21.90
N LEU A 225 10.42 -10.13 22.22
CA LEU A 225 9.50 -9.55 21.25
C LEU A 225 10.00 -8.18 20.78
N ASP A 226 10.56 -7.37 21.68
CA ASP A 226 11.19 -6.08 21.33
C ASP A 226 12.37 -6.30 20.38
N LEU A 227 13.23 -7.29 20.66
CA LEU A 227 14.36 -7.64 19.80
C LEU A 227 13.90 -8.04 18.39
N ILE A 228 12.94 -8.97 18.29
CA ILE A 228 12.49 -9.49 17.00
C ILE A 228 11.80 -8.39 16.18
N LEU A 229 10.88 -7.64 16.79
CA LEU A 229 10.19 -6.56 16.08
C LEU A 229 11.13 -5.41 15.71
N CYS A 230 12.09 -5.06 16.57
CA CYS A 230 13.10 -4.05 16.26
C CYS A 230 13.93 -4.47 15.04
N PHE A 231 14.34 -5.74 14.96
CA PHE A 231 15.05 -6.30 13.81
C PHE A 231 14.21 -6.16 12.52
N PHE A 232 12.97 -6.63 12.53
CA PHE A 232 12.10 -6.56 11.34
C PHE A 232 11.79 -5.13 10.92
N PHE A 233 11.48 -4.23 11.86
CA PHE A 233 11.22 -2.83 11.54
C PHE A 233 12.47 -2.13 10.98
N LYS A 234 13.67 -2.40 11.51
CA LYS A 234 14.92 -1.88 10.92
C LYS A 234 15.16 -2.42 9.52
N MET A 235 14.85 -3.70 9.27
CA MET A 235 14.96 -4.29 7.95
C MET A 235 14.01 -3.60 6.95
N PHE A 236 12.73 -3.43 7.30
CA PHE A 236 11.76 -2.71 6.48
C PHE A 236 12.19 -1.27 6.15
N ASN A 237 12.66 -0.52 7.15
CA ASN A 237 13.06 0.87 6.97
C ASN A 237 14.30 0.97 6.06
N THR A 238 15.25 0.04 6.21
CA THR A 238 16.49 -0.01 5.42
C THR A 238 16.18 -0.36 3.97
N LEU A 239 15.40 -1.42 3.73
CA LEU A 239 15.04 -1.85 2.38
C LEU A 239 14.11 -0.87 1.67
N GLY A 240 13.22 -0.20 2.40
CA GLY A 240 12.41 0.88 1.86
C GLY A 240 13.20 2.14 1.49
N SER A 241 14.32 2.42 2.18
CA SER A 241 15.14 3.62 1.96
C SER A 241 16.34 3.39 1.05
N ASN A 242 16.73 2.15 0.77
CA ASN A 242 17.94 1.84 0.02
C ASN A 242 17.81 2.27 -1.46
N ASN A 243 18.83 2.99 -1.94
CA ASN A 243 18.97 3.48 -3.33
C ASN A 243 19.31 2.36 -4.34
N ILE A 244 18.95 1.11 -4.06
CA ILE A 244 19.19 -0.03 -4.96
C ILE A 244 18.14 -0.07 -6.08
N ASN A 245 17.01 0.61 -5.88
CA ASN A 245 15.94 0.67 -6.87
C ASN A 245 16.32 1.59 -8.03
N PRO A 246 15.92 1.24 -9.28
CA PRO A 246 16.07 2.11 -10.43
C PRO A 246 15.32 3.43 -10.21
N LYS A 247 15.79 4.50 -10.86
CA LYS A 247 15.11 5.80 -10.82
C LYS A 247 14.17 5.90 -12.00
N ILE A 248 12.90 6.18 -11.74
CA ILE A 248 11.89 6.48 -12.77
C ILE A 248 11.59 7.98 -12.80
N LYS A 249 10.96 8.41 -13.89
CA LYS A 249 10.60 9.81 -14.12
C LYS A 249 9.54 10.30 -13.14
N TYR A 250 8.48 9.52 -12.92
CA TYR A 250 7.37 9.88 -12.05
C TYR A 250 7.44 9.11 -10.73
N GLU A 251 8.14 9.68 -9.75
CA GLU A 251 8.28 9.11 -8.40
C GLU A 251 7.94 10.16 -7.34
N ILE A 252 7.06 9.80 -6.41
CA ILE A 252 6.69 10.61 -5.26
C ILE A 252 7.29 9.97 -4.01
N THR A 253 8.09 10.76 -3.29
CA THR A 253 8.68 10.33 -2.03
C THR A 253 7.80 10.74 -0.85
N CYS A 254 7.32 9.77 -0.09
CA CYS A 254 6.48 9.93 1.08
C CYS A 254 7.35 9.99 2.35
N ASN A 255 7.33 11.11 3.07
CA ASN A 255 8.05 11.22 4.34
C ASN A 255 7.30 10.47 5.44
N VAL A 256 7.91 9.41 5.96
CA VAL A 256 7.26 8.49 6.92
C VAL A 256 8.07 8.34 8.20
N LYS A 257 7.37 8.16 9.32
CA LYS A 257 7.99 7.80 10.61
C LYS A 257 8.50 6.36 10.55
N ASN A 258 9.52 6.05 11.35
CA ASN A 258 9.99 4.68 11.47
C ASN A 258 8.91 3.76 12.02
N MET A 259 8.83 2.57 11.43
CA MET A 259 7.87 1.57 11.87
C MET A 259 8.12 1.18 13.34
N SER A 260 7.07 1.20 14.15
CA SER A 260 7.11 0.77 15.56
C SER A 260 5.72 0.32 16.01
N LEU A 261 5.65 -0.46 17.09
CA LEU A 261 4.36 -0.84 17.70
C LEU A 261 3.53 0.38 18.11
N ASN A 262 4.18 1.40 18.69
CA ASN A 262 3.52 2.63 19.09
C ASN A 262 2.94 3.37 17.89
N TYR A 263 3.68 3.42 16.78
CA TYR A 263 3.19 4.08 15.57
C TYR A 263 1.99 3.34 14.98
N LEU A 264 2.06 2.01 14.87
CA LEU A 264 0.94 1.16 14.46
C LEU A 264 -0.29 1.37 15.36
N ALA A 265 -0.11 1.25 16.67
CA ALA A 265 -1.18 1.42 17.65
C ALA A 265 -1.81 2.82 17.58
N SER A 266 -1.01 3.88 17.52
CA SER A 266 -1.50 5.27 17.40
C SER A 266 -2.31 5.50 16.12
N SER A 267 -1.91 4.87 15.01
CA SER A 267 -2.61 5.01 13.74
C SER A 267 -3.96 4.29 13.75
N ALA A 268 -4.08 3.20 14.51
CA ALA A 268 -5.34 2.47 14.65
C ALA A 268 -6.31 3.16 15.63
N SER A 269 -5.79 3.83 16.67
CA SER A 269 -6.60 4.42 17.75
C SER A 269 -6.98 5.88 17.54
N SER A 270 -6.17 6.68 16.86
CA SER A 270 -6.44 8.12 16.65
C SER A 270 -6.91 8.42 15.24
N ILE A 271 -8.04 9.14 15.13
CA ILE A 271 -8.52 9.70 13.87
C ILE A 271 -7.60 10.85 13.42
N GLU A 272 -7.11 11.64 14.37
CA GLU A 272 -6.23 12.79 14.15
C GLU A 272 -4.90 12.36 13.52
N VAL A 273 -4.29 11.27 14.01
CA VAL A 273 -3.08 10.69 13.40
C VAL A 273 -3.34 10.27 11.96
N ARG A 274 -4.50 9.67 11.67
CA ARG A 274 -4.86 9.27 10.29
C ARG A 274 -5.09 10.48 9.39
N LYS A 275 -5.73 11.53 9.89
CA LYS A 275 -5.89 12.81 9.18
C LYS A 275 -4.56 13.50 8.92
N GLU A 276 -3.62 13.49 9.89
CA GLU A 276 -2.27 14.03 9.71
C GLU A 276 -1.51 13.27 8.61
N LEU A 277 -1.57 11.93 8.62
CA LEU A 277 -0.96 11.11 7.57
C LEU A 277 -1.59 11.39 6.21
N TYR A 278 -2.92 11.49 6.15
CA TYR A 278 -3.62 11.84 4.93
C TYR A 278 -3.15 13.21 4.38
N GLN A 279 -3.08 14.24 5.22
CA GLN A 279 -2.63 15.57 4.83
C GLN A 279 -1.18 15.60 4.31
N LYS A 280 -0.28 14.82 4.92
CA LYS A 280 1.12 14.69 4.45
C LYS A 280 1.23 14.12 3.04
N GLY A 281 0.33 13.21 2.66
CA GLY A 281 0.28 12.71 1.28
C GLY A 281 -0.18 13.80 0.30
N VAL A 282 -1.17 14.62 0.68
CA VAL A 282 -1.59 15.78 -0.13
C VAL A 282 -0.42 16.76 -0.36
N GLU A 283 0.38 17.02 0.68
CA GLU A 283 1.58 17.85 0.58
C GLU A 283 2.62 17.24 -0.37
N SER A 284 2.86 15.93 -0.25
CA SER A 284 3.79 15.21 -1.14
C SER A 284 3.34 15.25 -2.61
N ALA A 285 2.03 15.19 -2.87
CA ALA A 285 1.47 15.32 -4.22
C ALA A 285 1.60 16.76 -4.77
N LYS A 286 1.42 17.78 -3.93
CA LYS A 286 1.66 19.18 -4.33
C LYS A 286 3.12 19.43 -4.70
N ASP A 287 4.05 18.92 -3.89
CA ASP A 287 5.48 19.03 -4.17
C ASP A 287 5.86 18.37 -5.50
N PHE A 288 5.25 17.22 -5.80
CA PHE A 288 5.41 16.54 -7.09
C PHE A 288 4.92 17.39 -8.27
N ILE A 289 3.74 18.02 -8.17
CA ILE A 289 3.20 18.88 -9.24
C ILE A 289 4.10 20.10 -9.48
N LEU A 290 4.76 20.64 -8.45
CA LEU A 290 5.71 21.74 -8.65
C LEU A 290 6.93 21.33 -9.49
N LEU A 291 7.33 20.06 -9.41
CA LEU A 291 8.43 19.49 -10.21
C LEU A 291 7.96 19.06 -11.61
N PHE A 292 6.69 18.68 -11.74
CA PHE A 292 6.07 18.24 -12.98
C PHE A 292 4.77 19.02 -13.25
N PRO A 293 4.87 20.34 -13.52
CA PRO A 293 3.68 21.16 -13.68
C PRO A 293 2.89 20.71 -14.91
N PRO A 294 1.55 20.60 -14.82
CA PRO A 294 0.74 20.47 -16.02
C PRO A 294 0.98 21.71 -16.89
N SER A 295 1.00 21.55 -18.21
CA SER A 295 1.14 22.71 -19.10
C SER A 295 0.02 23.72 -18.82
N PRO A 296 0.23 25.04 -18.95
CA PRO A 296 -0.85 25.99 -18.77
C PRO A 296 -1.99 25.69 -19.75
N PRO A 297 -3.27 25.89 -19.37
CA PRO A 297 -4.36 25.88 -20.34
C PRO A 297 -4.03 26.94 -21.39
N LEU A 298 -4.12 26.59 -22.69
CA LEU A 298 -4.04 27.59 -23.75
C LEU A 298 -5.04 28.71 -23.41
N GLU A 299 -4.55 29.94 -23.30
CA GLU A 299 -5.41 31.12 -23.20
C GLU A 299 -6.48 30.99 -24.28
N LYS A 300 -7.75 31.02 -23.86
CA LYS A 300 -8.86 31.13 -24.80
C LYS A 300 -8.59 32.39 -25.59
N VAL A 301 -8.22 32.24 -26.87
CA VAL A 301 -8.18 33.33 -27.81
C VAL A 301 -9.58 33.91 -27.82
N GLU A 302 -9.77 35.05 -27.15
CA GLU A 302 -11.01 35.80 -27.23
C GLU A 302 -11.28 36.06 -28.72
N PRO A 303 -12.50 35.80 -29.21
CA PRO A 303 -12.83 36.14 -30.57
C PRO A 303 -12.67 37.64 -30.70
N LYS A 304 -11.75 38.08 -31.56
CA LYS A 304 -11.65 39.48 -31.98
C LYS A 304 -13.04 39.91 -32.42
N THR A 305 -13.68 40.76 -31.63
CA THR A 305 -14.89 41.47 -32.03
C THR A 305 -14.52 42.35 -33.21
N THR A 306 -14.80 41.87 -34.42
CA THR A 306 -14.86 42.69 -35.63
C THR A 306 -16.13 43.55 -35.51
N ASN A 307 -15.96 44.81 -35.15
CA ASN A 307 -16.99 45.83 -35.35
C ASN A 307 -17.05 46.17 -36.84
N PHE A 308 -18.22 45.93 -37.45
CA PHE A 308 -18.71 46.69 -38.60
C PHE A 308 -19.74 47.69 -38.09
#